data_AF-A0A2S1WB30-F1
#
_entry.id   AF-A0A2S1WB30-F1
#
_cell.length_a   1.000
_cell.length_b   1.000
_cell.length_c   1.000
_cell.angle_alpha   90.00
_cell.angle_beta   90.00
_cell.angle_gamma   90.00
#
_symmetry.space_group_name_H-M   'P 1'
#
loop_
_entity.id
_entity.type
_entity.pdbx_description
1 polymer ?
#
loop_
_entity_poly.entity_id
_entity_poly.type
_entity_poly.pdbx_seq_one_letter_code
_entity_poly.pdbx_strand_id
1 'polypeptide(L)'
;MTKPYNVTINGIKEQIAKYFSKVYNRNVNEKGMIINNVMYLNVPSVNSNSKVIITGVDLYKISDIIYNIILNEFPQVKLLFNYFIGITTTLSKAKLPITWFTPSGLGIT
;
A
#
# COMPACT_ATOMS: atom_id res chain seq x y z
N MET A 1 -7.09 -6.53 -4.27
CA MET A 1 -7.26 -6.40 -5.74
C MET A 1 -6.07 -5.76 -6.44
N THR A 2 -5.39 -4.77 -5.86
CA THR A 2 -4.37 -3.96 -6.56
C THR A 2 -2.96 -4.55 -6.57
N LYS A 3 -2.68 -5.59 -5.77
CA LYS A 3 -1.37 -6.25 -5.67
C LYS A 3 -0.78 -6.77 -6.99
N PRO A 4 -1.56 -7.33 -7.94
CA PRO A 4 -1.03 -7.75 -9.25
C PRO A 4 -0.41 -6.60 -10.06
N TYR A 5 -0.82 -5.36 -9.80
CA TYR A 5 -0.27 -4.15 -10.44
C TYR A 5 0.96 -3.60 -9.68
N ASN A 6 1.66 -4.45 -8.94
CA ASN A 6 2.85 -4.11 -8.17
C ASN A 6 2.64 -2.93 -7.18
N VAL A 7 1.47 -2.84 -6.56
CA VAL A 7 1.23 -1.82 -5.54
C VAL A 7 2.15 -2.06 -4.33
N THR A 8 2.89 -1.01 -3.96
CA THR A 8 3.83 -1.01 -2.85
C THR A 8 3.12 -0.97 -1.51
N ILE A 9 3.84 -1.24 -0.41
CA ILE A 9 3.32 -1.07 0.95
C ILE A 9 2.75 0.35 1.15
N ASN A 10 3.41 1.38 0.61
CA ASN A 10 2.92 2.76 0.65
C ASN A 10 1.61 2.94 -0.12
N GLY A 11 1.49 2.35 -1.31
CA GLY A 11 0.24 2.41 -2.07
C GLY A 11 -0.91 1.69 -1.37
N ILE A 12 -0.64 0.56 -0.70
CA ILE A 12 -1.62 -0.14 0.14
C ILE A 12 -2.05 0.77 1.32
N LYS A 13 -1.08 1.40 1.99
CA LYS A 13 -1.33 2.34 3.10
C LYS A 13 -2.28 3.46 2.70
N GLU A 14 -2.04 4.07 1.55
CA GLU A 14 -2.88 5.14 1.01
C GLU A 14 -4.28 4.64 0.66
N GLN A 15 -4.40 3.44 0.08
CA GLN A 15 -5.69 2.84 -0.23
C GLN A 15 -6.49 2.56 1.03
N ILE A 16 -5.88 1.98 2.07
CA ILE A 16 -6.52 1.71 3.36
C ILE A 16 -6.95 3.02 4.03
N ALA A 17 -6.07 4.02 4.06
CA ALA A 17 -6.34 5.31 4.69
C ALA A 17 -7.56 6.05 4.09
N LYS A 18 -7.92 5.78 2.83
CA LYS A 18 -9.10 6.36 2.17
C LYS A 18 -10.43 5.86 2.75
N TYR A 19 -10.45 4.67 3.36
CA TYR A 19 -11.65 4.09 3.94
C TYR A 19 -11.91 4.51 5.39
N PHE A 20 -10.99 5.26 6.00
CA PHE A 20 -11.09 5.69 7.39
C PHE A 20 -11.33 7.20 7.51
N SER A 21 -12.07 7.59 8.54
CA SER A 21 -12.37 9.00 8.79
C SER A 21 -11.15 9.70 9.37
N LYS A 22 -10.74 10.81 8.75
CA LYS A 22 -9.62 11.64 9.23
C LYS A 22 -10.09 12.53 10.38
N VAL A 23 -9.38 12.48 11.50
CA VAL A 23 -9.62 13.35 12.64
C VAL A 23 -8.37 14.17 12.91
N TYR A 24 -8.57 15.47 13.10
CA TYR A 24 -7.51 16.42 13.40
C TYR A 24 -7.68 16.89 14.84
N ASN A 25 -6.71 16.56 15.69
CA ASN A 25 -6.65 17.14 17.02
C ASN A 25 -5.68 18.32 16.99
N ARG A 26 -6.26 19.53 17.03
CA ARG A 26 -5.52 20.79 17.08
C ARG A 26 -5.54 21.29 18.51
N ASN A 27 -4.39 21.27 19.17
CA ASN A 27 -4.19 22.00 20.42
C ASN A 27 -3.79 23.43 20.08
N VAL A 28 -4.50 24.39 20.65
CA VAL A 28 -4.30 25.83 20.42
C VAL A 28 -3.88 26.46 21.75
N ASN A 29 -2.90 27.36 21.74
CA ASN A 29 -2.54 28.12 22.95
C ASN A 29 -3.55 29.25 23.21
N GLU A 30 -3.43 29.90 24.36
CA GLU A 30 -4.23 31.06 24.77
C GLU A 30 -4.19 32.23 23.76
N LYS A 31 -3.20 32.25 22.86
CA LYS A 31 -3.03 33.25 21.80
C LYS A 31 -3.59 32.82 20.44
N GLY A 32 -4.31 31.70 20.37
CA GLY A 32 -4.91 31.20 19.12
C GLY A 32 -3.92 30.52 18.17
N MET A 33 -2.66 30.28 18.57
CA MET A 33 -1.67 29.58 17.74
C MET A 33 -1.72 28.07 17.96
N ILE A 34 -1.67 27.30 16.87
CA ILE A 34 -1.67 25.83 16.90
C ILE A 34 -0.32 25.35 17.46
N ILE A 35 -0.35 24.70 18.63
CA ILE A 35 0.83 24.13 19.31
C ILE A 35 1.10 22.71 18.83
N ASN A 36 0.04 21.95 18.55
CA ASN A 36 0.15 20.57 18.10
C ASN A 36 -1.00 20.25 17.16
N ASN A 37 -0.70 19.63 16.02
CA ASN A 37 -1.69 19.19 15.04
C ASN A 37 -1.44 17.72 14.75
N VAL A 38 -2.10 16.85 15.51
CA VAL A 38 -2.00 15.40 15.32
C VAL A 38 -3.17 14.95 14.46
N MET A 39 -2.84 14.34 13.32
CA MET A 39 -3.81 13.67 12.45
C MET A 39 -3.85 12.19 12.80
N TYR A 40 -5.04 11.66 13.01
CA TYR A 40 -5.27 10.24 13.19
C TYR A 40 -6.48 9.76 12.39
N LEU A 41 -6.54 8.45 12.17
CA LEU A 41 -7.68 7.82 11.49
C LEU A 41 -8.58 7.17 12.52
N ASN A 42 -9.85 7.59 12.52
CA ASN A 42 -10.91 6.94 13.27
C ASN A 42 -11.47 5.78 12.43
N VAL A 43 -11.53 4.60 13.04
CA VAL A 43 -11.99 3.37 12.39
C VAL A 43 -13.25 2.83 13.07
N PRO A 44 -14.06 2.03 12.35
CA PRO A 44 -15.19 1.35 12.97
C PRO A 44 -14.73 0.54 14.18
N SER A 45 -15.43 0.70 15.30
CA SER A 45 -15.18 -0.06 16.52
C SER A 45 -16.34 -1.01 16.80
N VAL A 46 -16.05 -2.08 17.55
CA VAL A 46 -17.04 -3.11 17.90
C VAL A 46 -18.12 -2.54 18.84
N ASN A 47 -17.79 -1.52 19.62
CA ASN A 47 -18.70 -0.87 20.57
C ASN A 47 -18.76 0.64 20.31
N SER A 48 -19.96 1.22 20.29
CA SER A 48 -20.19 2.67 20.11
C SER A 48 -19.44 3.56 21.11
N ASN A 49 -19.05 3.02 22.27
CA ASN A 49 -18.29 3.72 23.31
C ASN A 49 -16.76 3.58 23.20
N SER A 50 -16.23 2.71 22.34
CA SER A 50 -14.79 2.59 22.15
C SER A 50 -14.35 3.37 20.91
N LYS A 51 -13.46 4.35 21.10
CA LYS A 51 -12.76 5.01 19.99
C LYS A 51 -11.47 4.26 19.72
N VAL A 52 -11.36 3.68 18.53
CA VAL A 52 -10.11 3.08 18.05
C VAL A 52 -9.43 4.10 17.15
N ILE A 53 -8.21 4.46 17.52
CA ILE A 53 -7.41 5.45 16.82
C ILE A 53 -6.23 4.74 16.17
N ILE A 54 -6.05 4.91 14.87
CA ILE A 54 -4.94 4.35 14.11
C ILE A 54 -3.99 5.48 13.71
N THR A 55 -2.71 5.33 14.04
CA THR A 55 -1.65 6.25 13.64
C THR A 55 -1.07 5.87 12.28
N GLY A 56 -0.24 6.75 11.70
CA GLY A 56 0.48 6.43 10.45
C GLY A 56 1.39 5.20 10.55
N VAL A 57 1.95 4.93 11.74
CA VAL A 57 2.81 3.75 11.99
C VAL A 57 1.97 2.47 11.99
N ASP A 58 0.79 2.51 12.60
CA ASP A 58 -0.12 1.37 12.64
C ASP A 58 -0.64 1.01 11.25
N LEU A 59 -1.00 2.01 10.45
CA LEU A 59 -1.35 1.84 9.04
C LEU A 59 -0.23 1.19 8.24
N TYR A 60 1.02 1.58 8.50
CA TYR A 60 2.17 0.99 7.82
C TYR A 60 2.31 -0.50 8.18
N LYS A 61 2.17 -0.86 9.46
CA LYS A 61 2.19 -2.25 9.92
C LYS A 61 1.07 -3.09 9.29
N ILE A 62 -0.16 -2.56 9.27
CA ILE A 62 -1.30 -3.24 8.63
C ILE A 62 -1.04 -3.44 7.14
N SER A 63 -0.48 -2.43 6.46
CA SER A 63 -0.16 -2.50 5.04
C SER A 63 0.92 -3.53 4.75
N ASP A 64 1.94 -3.62 5.60
CA ASP A 64 3.00 -4.62 5.50
C ASP A 64 2.45 -6.05 5.71
N ILE A 65 1.60 -6.26 6.70
CA ILE A 65 0.90 -7.54 6.93
C ILE A 65 0.14 -7.96 5.67
N ILE A 66 -0.69 -7.07 5.11
CA ILE A 66 -1.46 -7.35 3.88
C ILE A 66 -0.53 -7.64 2.69
N TYR A 67 0.53 -6.83 2.53
CA TYR A 67 1.50 -6.99 1.46
C TYR A 67 2.18 -8.37 1.47
N ASN A 68 2.54 -8.84 2.67
CA ASN A 68 3.24 -10.10 2.87
C ASN A 68 2.29 -11.31 2.79
N ILE A 69 1.07 -11.20 3.32
CA ILE A 69 0.07 -12.28 3.28
C ILE A 69 -0.25 -12.68 1.83
N ILE A 70 -0.48 -11.72 0.93
CA ILE A 70 -0.91 -12.06 -0.43
C ILE A 70 0.11 -12.93 -1.18
N LEU A 71 1.41 -12.72 -0.98
CA LEU A 71 2.44 -13.55 -1.64
C LEU A 71 2.73 -14.85 -0.88
N ASN A 72 2.39 -14.93 0.40
CA ASN A 72 2.53 -16.14 1.19
C ASN A 72 1.36 -17.11 0.96
N GLU A 73 0.14 -16.59 0.79
CA GLU A 73 -1.04 -17.40 0.47
C GLU A 73 -0.99 -17.99 -0.94
N PHE A 74 -0.31 -17.31 -1.87
CA PHE A 74 -0.20 -17.74 -3.28
C PHE A 74 1.26 -17.92 -3.71
N PRO A 75 1.95 -19.00 -3.26
CA PRO A 75 3.38 -19.20 -3.52
C PRO A 75 3.73 -19.31 -5.02
N GLN A 76 2.80 -19.84 -5.83
CA GLN A 76 2.98 -19.92 -7.28
C GLN A 76 3.00 -18.54 -7.95
N VAL A 77 2.17 -17.61 -7.45
CA VAL A 77 2.18 -16.22 -7.91
C VAL A 77 3.51 -15.54 -7.56
N LYS A 78 4.03 -15.81 -6.36
CA LYS A 78 5.36 -15.31 -5.93
C LYS A 78 6.48 -15.82 -6.84
N LEU A 79 6.45 -17.09 -7.24
CA LEU A 79 7.42 -17.67 -8.19
C LEU A 79 7.38 -16.97 -9.55
N LEU A 80 6.18 -16.82 -10.15
CA LEU A 80 6.01 -16.11 -11.42
C LEU A 80 6.48 -14.66 -11.33
N PHE A 81 6.14 -13.97 -10.25
CA PHE A 81 6.53 -12.57 -10.04
C PHE A 81 8.06 -12.42 -9.97
N ASN A 82 8.73 -13.29 -9.22
CA ASN A 82 10.20 -13.30 -9.12
C ASN A 82 10.87 -13.62 -10.46
N TYR A 83 10.29 -14.54 -11.24
CA TYR A 83 10.77 -14.87 -12.57
C TYR A 83 10.73 -13.64 -13.51
N PHE A 84 9.60 -12.95 -13.58
CA PHE A 84 9.47 -11.74 -14.41
C PHE A 84 10.39 -10.60 -13.92
N ILE A 85 10.53 -10.40 -12.60
CA ILE A 85 11.51 -9.43 -12.06
C ILE A 85 12.93 -9.79 -12.50
N GLY A 86 13.31 -11.07 -12.48
CA GLY A 86 14.62 -11.54 -12.92
C GLY A 86 14.89 -11.23 -14.40
N ILE A 87 13.92 -11.50 -15.27
CA ILE A 87 14.01 -11.20 -16.71
C ILE A 87 14.15 -9.69 -16.92
N THR A 88 13.23 -8.90 -16.37
CA THR A 88 13.22 -7.44 -16.55
C THR A 88 14.51 -6.80 -16.04
N THR A 89 15.03 -7.25 -14.91
CA THR A 89 16.32 -6.79 -14.36
C THR A 89 17.48 -7.13 -15.29
N THR A 90 17.49 -8.33 -15.85
CA THR A 90 18.55 -8.78 -16.78
C THR A 90 18.52 -7.97 -18.08
N LEU A 91 17.34 -7.81 -18.68
CA LEU A 91 17.16 -7.00 -19.89
C LEU A 91 17.52 -5.53 -19.65
N SER A 92 17.09 -4.95 -18.51
CA SER A 92 17.43 -3.59 -18.13
C SER A 92 18.95 -3.38 -18.00
N LYS A 93 19.67 -4.31 -17.37
CA LYS A 93 21.14 -4.29 -17.29
C LYS A 93 21.81 -4.38 -18.67
N ALA A 94 21.23 -5.16 -19.57
CA ALA A 94 21.67 -5.27 -20.96
C ALA A 94 21.24 -4.07 -21.84
N LYS A 95 20.49 -3.12 -21.29
CA LYS A 95 19.87 -1.99 -22.02
C LYS A 95 18.98 -2.45 -23.18
N LEU A 96 18.33 -3.61 -23.02
CA LEU A 96 17.39 -4.14 -23.99
C LEU A 96 15.96 -3.82 -23.56
N PRO A 97 15.09 -3.36 -24.49
CA PRO A 97 13.68 -3.15 -24.19
C PRO A 97 12.99 -4.50 -23.93
N ILE A 98 11.97 -4.47 -23.07
CA ILE A 98 11.14 -5.63 -22.81
C ILE A 98 10.06 -5.65 -23.88
N THR A 99 10.03 -6.70 -24.70
CA THR A 99 9.02 -6.87 -25.75
C THR A 99 8.38 -8.25 -25.61
N TRP A 100 7.08 -8.34 -25.82
CA TRP A 100 6.38 -9.63 -25.83
C TRP A 100 5.14 -9.61 -26.73
N PHE A 101 4.67 -10.79 -27.11
CA PHE A 101 3.42 -10.96 -27.84
C PHE A 101 2.36 -11.55 -26.91
N THR A 102 1.14 -11.02 -26.94
CA THR A 102 0.00 -11.62 -26.24
C THR A 102 -0.38 -12.94 -26.91
N PRO A 103 -1.20 -13.79 -26.25
CA PRO A 103 -1.73 -15.00 -26.88
C PRO A 103 -2.53 -14.76 -28.18
N SER A 104 -3.09 -13.55 -28.36
CA SER A 104 -3.78 -13.13 -29.58
C SER A 104 -2.83 -12.56 -30.66
N GLY A 105 -1.52 -12.54 -30.40
CA GLY A 105 -0.50 -12.04 -31.33
C GLY A 105 -0.27 -10.53 -31.27
N LEU A 106 -0.84 -9.81 -30.29
CA LEU A 106 -0.59 -8.37 -30.14
C LEU A 106 0.80 -8.15 -29.54
N GLY A 107 1.67 -7.44 -30.26
CA GLY A 107 2.97 -7.02 -29.75
C GLY A 107 2.84 -5.88 -28.73
N ILE A 108 3.55 -6.01 -27.60
CA ILE A 108 3.72 -4.98 -26.58
C ILE A 108 5.21 -4.66 -26.52
N THR A 109 5.53 -3.37 -26.63
CA THR A 109 6.90 -2.82 -26.68
C THR A 109 7.05 -1.75 -25.61
#